data_AF-A0AA37LSP6-F1
#
_entry.id   AF-A0AA37LSP6-F1
#
_cell.length_a   1.000
_cell.length_b   1.000
_cell.length_c   1.000
_cell.angle_alpha   90.00
_cell.angle_beta   90.00
_cell.angle_gamma   90.00
#
_symmetry.space_group_name_H-M   'P 1'
#
loop_
_entity.id
_entity.type
_entity.pdbx_description
1 polymer ?
#
loop_
_entity_poly.entity_id
_entity_poly.type
_entity_poly.pdbx_seq_one_letter_code
_entity_poly.pdbx_strand_id
1 'polypeptide(L)'
;MASNLPIRTFYSKSTNSMRGAAFEVRDQLDEIVIVDIGGTTTDIRLLQISSFSRQDLAYNEFASVYIGLFCPDVKISGVGGGHIVRKGTEKLTVGPDNVGGRVKTETVVFGGSSVTATYFTVLAYQSVSIGGATLVQGAINASGLAQFTAIVRQKIENVVDAIKTSPNCIPALLVVGVAPSPRHTN
;
A
#
# COMPACT_ATOMS: atom_id res chain seq x y z
N MET A 1 -10.01 -13.37 -23.86
CA MET A 1 -11.04 -13.39 -22.78
C MET A 1 -10.97 -12.16 -21.88
N ALA A 2 -9.82 -11.82 -21.28
CA ALA A 2 -9.70 -10.63 -20.40
C ALA A 2 -10.05 -9.28 -21.08
N SER A 3 -9.78 -9.14 -22.38
CA SER A 3 -10.13 -7.96 -23.19
C SER A 3 -11.63 -7.71 -23.36
N ASN A 4 -12.46 -8.75 -23.22
CA ASN A 4 -13.89 -8.68 -23.53
C ASN A 4 -14.73 -8.27 -22.31
N LEU A 5 -14.18 -8.39 -21.10
CA LEU A 5 -14.82 -8.02 -19.83
C LEU A 5 -13.80 -7.31 -18.92
N PRO A 6 -13.30 -6.12 -19.32
CA PRO A 6 -12.26 -5.41 -18.57
C PRO A 6 -12.69 -5.08 -17.14
N ILE A 7 -13.99 -4.89 -16.90
CA ILE A 7 -14.53 -4.63 -15.55
C ILE A 7 -14.20 -5.76 -14.56
N ARG A 8 -14.02 -7.01 -15.02
CA ARG A 8 -13.67 -8.15 -14.16
C ARG A 8 -12.19 -8.21 -13.78
N THR A 9 -11.34 -7.34 -14.34
CA THR A 9 -9.89 -7.32 -14.07
C THR A 9 -9.43 -6.17 -13.17
N PHE A 10 -10.33 -5.24 -12.80
CA PHE A 10 -10.01 -4.04 -12.00
C PHE A 10 -9.30 -4.37 -10.68
N TYR A 11 -9.72 -5.43 -9.99
CA TYR A 11 -9.15 -5.84 -8.70
C TYR A 11 -8.14 -6.98 -8.81
N SER A 12 -7.70 -7.35 -10.01
CA SER A 12 -6.83 -8.51 -10.23
C SER A 12 -5.51 -8.44 -9.44
N LYS A 13 -4.89 -7.26 -9.36
CA LYS A 13 -3.63 -7.07 -8.62
C LYS A 13 -3.80 -7.34 -7.12
N SER A 14 -4.75 -6.63 -6.49
CA SER A 14 -5.05 -6.81 -5.06
C SER A 14 -5.51 -8.25 -4.78
N THR A 15 -6.37 -8.82 -5.64
CA THR A 15 -6.91 -10.19 -5.47
C THR A 15 -5.83 -11.27 -5.57
N ASN A 16 -4.88 -11.15 -6.48
CA ASN A 16 -3.80 -12.13 -6.62
C ASN A 16 -2.79 -12.03 -5.48
N SER A 17 -2.45 -10.82 -5.04
CA SER A 17 -1.62 -10.57 -3.86
C SER A 17 -2.25 -11.20 -2.61
N MET A 18 -3.55 -10.98 -2.41
CA MET A 18 -4.32 -11.57 -1.31
C MET A 18 -4.36 -13.10 -1.34
N ARG A 19 -4.51 -13.70 -2.53
CA ARG A 19 -4.51 -15.16 -2.70
C ARG A 19 -3.18 -15.78 -2.27
N GLY A 20 -2.07 -15.17 -2.68
CA GLY A 20 -0.73 -15.63 -2.28
C GLY A 20 -0.56 -15.55 -0.77
N ALA A 21 -0.86 -14.39 -0.20
CA ALA A 21 -0.80 -14.15 1.25
C ALA A 21 -1.67 -15.13 2.06
N ALA A 22 -2.95 -15.31 1.68
CA ALA A 22 -3.86 -16.23 2.34
C ALA A 22 -3.35 -17.67 2.25
N PHE A 23 -2.81 -18.08 1.10
CA PHE A 23 -2.25 -19.42 0.92
C PHE A 23 -1.08 -19.67 1.86
N GLU A 24 -0.21 -18.70 2.11
CA GLU A 24 0.95 -18.87 3.01
C GLU A 24 0.57 -19.04 4.48
N VAL A 25 -0.50 -18.38 4.92
CA VAL A 25 -0.88 -18.30 6.35
C VAL A 25 -2.10 -19.13 6.74
N ARG A 26 -2.72 -19.81 5.77
CA ARG A 26 -4.00 -20.55 5.93
C ARG A 26 -4.02 -21.59 7.06
N ASP A 27 -2.87 -22.16 7.40
CA ASP A 27 -2.75 -23.25 8.39
C ASP A 27 -2.37 -22.71 9.79
N GLN A 28 -2.25 -21.39 9.96
CA GLN A 28 -1.70 -20.76 11.18
C GLN A 28 -2.63 -19.73 11.82
N LEU A 29 -3.53 -19.12 11.05
CA LEU A 29 -4.33 -17.98 11.48
C LEU A 29 -5.78 -18.14 11.01
N ASP A 30 -6.73 -17.64 11.79
CA ASP A 30 -8.14 -17.59 11.37
C ASP A 30 -8.48 -16.26 10.67
N GLU A 31 -7.78 -15.19 11.04
CA GLU A 31 -7.95 -13.85 10.50
C GLU A 31 -6.58 -13.17 10.32
N ILE A 32 -6.46 -12.38 9.24
CA ILE A 32 -5.24 -11.63 8.95
C ILE A 32 -5.58 -10.32 8.24
N VAL A 33 -4.85 -9.25 8.59
CA VAL A 33 -4.89 -7.99 7.85
C VAL A 33 -3.81 -8.01 6.78
N ILE A 34 -4.18 -7.82 5.53
CA ILE A 34 -3.22 -7.64 4.42
C ILE A 34 -3.08 -6.17 4.13
N VAL A 35 -1.83 -5.70 4.08
CA VAL A 35 -1.47 -4.33 3.73
C VAL A 35 -0.59 -4.38 2.48
N ASP A 36 -1.12 -4.07 1.31
CA ASP A 36 -0.37 -3.97 0.05
C ASP A 36 0.02 -2.51 -0.22
N ILE A 37 1.28 -2.16 0.04
CA ILE A 37 1.81 -0.82 -0.20
C ILE A 37 2.36 -0.73 -1.62
N GLY A 38 1.73 0.12 -2.43
CA GLY A 38 2.21 0.52 -3.75
C GLY A 38 2.88 1.90 -3.76
N GLY A 39 3.24 2.36 -4.96
CA GLY A 39 3.74 3.72 -5.16
C GLY A 39 2.66 4.79 -4.94
N THR A 40 1.43 4.54 -5.40
CA THR A 40 0.36 5.55 -5.32
C THR A 40 -0.55 5.37 -4.11
N THR A 41 -0.80 4.13 -3.71
CA THR A 41 -1.83 3.80 -2.71
C THR A 41 -1.37 2.65 -1.83
N THR A 42 -2.00 2.51 -0.67
CA THR A 42 -1.89 1.32 0.17
C THR A 42 -3.26 0.67 0.27
N ASP A 43 -3.34 -0.59 -0.11
CA ASP A 43 -4.53 -1.41 -0.11
C ASP A 43 -4.60 -2.24 1.18
N ILE A 44 -5.58 -1.98 2.05
CA ILE A 44 -5.72 -2.65 3.36
C ILE A 44 -6.99 -3.50 3.39
N ARG A 45 -6.87 -4.76 3.82
CA ARG A 45 -7.97 -5.74 3.83
C ARG A 45 -7.93 -6.56 5.11
N LEU A 46 -9.10 -6.93 5.60
CA LEU A 46 -9.25 -7.98 6.59
C LEU A 46 -9.67 -9.25 5.85
N LEU A 47 -8.88 -10.31 5.99
CA LEU A 47 -9.23 -11.62 5.48
C LEU A 47 -9.58 -12.54 6.66
N GLN A 48 -10.74 -13.17 6.57
CA GLN A 48 -11.06 -14.34 7.38
C GLN A 48 -10.75 -15.57 6.54
N ILE A 49 -9.85 -16.44 7.00
CA ILE A 49 -9.33 -17.56 6.21
C ILE A 49 -10.45 -18.56 5.90
N SER A 50 -11.37 -18.76 6.84
CA SER A 50 -12.54 -19.62 6.68
C SER A 50 -13.54 -19.15 5.62
N SER A 51 -13.64 -17.84 5.37
CA SER A 51 -14.61 -17.25 4.42
C SER A 51 -14.06 -17.10 3.00
N PHE A 52 -12.77 -17.34 2.77
CA PHE A 52 -12.14 -17.28 1.45
C PHE A 52 -12.80 -18.22 0.41
N SER A 53 -13.48 -19.26 0.89
CA SER A 53 -14.23 -20.23 0.09
C SER A 53 -15.64 -19.77 -0.31
N ARG A 54 -16.23 -18.77 0.35
CA ARG A 54 -17.58 -18.27 0.06
C ARG A 54 -17.52 -17.10 -0.92
N GLN A 55 -17.64 -17.40 -2.21
CA GLN A 55 -17.93 -16.39 -3.24
C GLN A 55 -19.43 -16.09 -3.24
N ASP A 56 -19.93 -15.42 -2.20
CA ASP A 56 -21.31 -14.90 -2.23
C ASP A 56 -21.34 -13.60 -3.05
N LEU A 57 -22.33 -13.50 -3.95
CA LEU A 57 -22.60 -12.33 -4.78
C LEU A 57 -23.01 -11.15 -3.88
N ALA A 58 -22.06 -10.27 -3.57
CA ALA A 58 -22.34 -8.99 -2.92
C ALA A 58 -22.64 -7.92 -3.98
N TYR A 59 -23.73 -7.18 -3.80
CA TYR A 59 -23.98 -5.94 -4.53
C TYR A 59 -23.07 -4.86 -3.94
N ASN A 60 -22.14 -4.34 -4.74
CA ASN A 60 -21.18 -3.32 -4.32
C ASN A 60 -21.47 -2.00 -5.02
N GLU A 61 -21.34 -0.89 -4.28
CA GLU A 61 -21.43 0.46 -4.84
C GLU A 61 -20.05 0.95 -5.27
N PHE A 62 -19.90 1.32 -6.54
CA PHE A 62 -18.69 1.92 -7.09
C PHE A 62 -19.06 3.19 -7.84
N ALA A 63 -18.51 4.34 -7.45
CA ALA A 63 -18.81 5.64 -8.04
C ALA A 63 -20.33 5.93 -8.16
N SER A 64 -21.10 5.60 -7.11
CA SER A 64 -22.57 5.72 -7.06
C SER A 64 -23.35 4.75 -7.98
N VAL A 65 -22.70 3.70 -8.48
CA VAL A 65 -23.33 2.66 -9.30
C VAL A 65 -23.28 1.32 -8.58
N TYR A 66 -24.45 0.66 -8.42
CA TYR A 66 -24.53 -0.70 -7.87
C TYR A 66 -24.14 -1.72 -8.94
N ILE A 67 -23.14 -2.55 -8.63
CA ILE A 67 -22.62 -3.55 -9.54
C ILE A 67 -22.68 -4.92 -8.85
N GLY A 68 -23.24 -5.92 -9.53
CA GLY A 68 -23.25 -7.33 -9.11
C GLY A 68 -21.92 -8.02 -9.38
N LEU A 69 -20.83 -7.47 -8.85
CA LEU A 69 -19.49 -8.04 -8.93
C LEU A 69 -18.93 -8.22 -7.53
N PHE A 70 -18.19 -9.31 -7.34
CA PHE A 70 -17.35 -9.49 -6.16
C PHE A 70 -16.29 -8.39 -6.13
N CYS A 71 -16.54 -7.37 -5.32
CA CYS A 71 -15.51 -6.45 -4.85
C CYS A 71 -15.03 -7.03 -3.52
N PRO A 72 -13.73 -7.34 -3.36
CA PRO A 72 -13.20 -7.56 -2.01
C PRO A 72 -13.54 -6.32 -1.15
N ASP A 73 -13.67 -6.44 0.17
CA ASP A 73 -13.82 -5.23 1.00
C ASP A 73 -12.48 -4.49 1.05
N VAL A 74 -12.31 -3.63 0.05
CA VAL A 74 -11.08 -2.91 -0.23
C VAL A 74 -11.12 -1.50 0.37
N LYS A 75 -10.40 -1.26 1.47
CA LYS A 75 -10.08 0.11 1.93
C LYS A 75 -8.72 0.58 1.44
N ILE A 76 -8.69 1.81 0.93
CA ILE A 76 -7.48 2.42 0.38
C ILE A 76 -7.00 3.48 1.37
N SER A 77 -5.76 3.39 1.81
CA SER A 77 -5.08 4.47 2.52
C SER A 77 -4.34 5.36 1.52
N GLY A 78 -4.47 6.68 1.70
CA GLY A 78 -3.74 7.70 0.95
C GLY A 78 -2.27 7.83 1.38
N VAL A 79 -1.60 6.69 1.54
CA VAL A 79 -0.16 6.57 1.82
C VAL A 79 0.40 5.54 0.86
N GLY A 80 1.57 5.80 0.30
CA GLY A 80 2.18 5.01 -0.75
C GLY A 80 3.51 5.64 -1.09
N GLY A 81 4.43 4.89 -1.70
CA GLY A 81 5.83 5.29 -1.86
C GLY A 81 6.05 6.67 -2.54
N GLY A 82 5.14 7.09 -3.41
CA GLY A 82 5.19 8.34 -4.16
C GLY A 82 4.49 9.53 -3.49
N HIS A 83 3.90 9.36 -2.32
CA HIS A 83 3.27 10.49 -1.62
C HIS A 83 4.32 11.48 -1.17
N ILE A 84 4.06 12.76 -1.42
CA ILE A 84 4.99 13.83 -1.11
C ILE A 84 4.98 14.07 0.40
N VAL A 85 6.17 14.24 0.97
CA VAL A 85 6.35 14.51 2.39
C VAL A 85 6.85 15.94 2.55
N ARG A 86 6.12 16.75 3.32
CA ARG A 86 6.50 18.13 3.61
C ARG A 86 6.84 18.32 5.06
N LYS A 87 7.87 19.12 5.32
CA LYS A 87 8.16 19.64 6.66
C LYS A 87 7.36 20.91 6.87
N GLY A 88 6.28 20.81 7.64
CA GLY A 88 5.57 21.98 8.16
C GLY A 88 6.38 22.66 9.27
N THR A 89 5.87 23.78 9.76
CA THR A 89 6.46 24.53 10.88
C THR A 89 6.53 23.71 12.17
N GLU A 90 5.55 22.83 12.42
CA GLU A 90 5.49 22.03 13.65
C GLU A 90 5.52 20.52 13.42
N LYS A 91 5.00 20.03 12.27
CA LYS A 91 4.84 18.60 11.99
C LYS A 91 5.14 18.27 10.54
N LEU A 92 5.66 17.07 10.32
CA LEU A 92 5.69 16.45 9.00
C LEU A 92 4.27 16.14 8.52
N THR A 93 4.04 16.23 7.21
CA THR A 93 2.79 15.80 6.55
C THR A 93 3.10 14.87 5.39
N VAL A 94 2.22 13.89 5.14
CA VAL A 94 2.35 12.91 4.05
C VAL A 94 1.10 12.95 3.17
N GLY A 95 1.27 13.36 1.91
CA GLY A 95 0.18 13.53 0.95
C GLY A 95 -0.76 14.71 1.29
N PRO A 96 -1.95 14.78 0.66
CA PRO A 96 -2.58 13.78 -0.21
C PRO A 96 -1.98 13.69 -1.62
N ASP A 97 -1.14 14.64 -2.00
CA ASP A 97 -0.48 14.70 -3.30
C ASP A 97 0.60 13.63 -3.45
N ASN A 98 0.74 13.15 -4.69
CA ASN A 98 1.58 12.03 -5.05
C ASN A 98 2.18 12.26 -6.43
N VAL A 99 3.41 11.81 -6.66
CA VAL A 99 4.07 11.87 -7.96
C VAL A 99 3.51 10.86 -8.99
N GLY A 100 2.59 9.99 -8.56
CA GLY A 100 1.91 8.98 -9.35
C GLY A 100 2.87 7.96 -9.94
N GLY A 101 2.67 7.59 -11.20
CA GLY A 101 3.56 6.67 -11.92
C GLY A 101 5.00 7.15 -12.09
N ARG A 102 5.31 8.40 -11.70
CA ARG A 102 6.64 9.01 -11.83
C ARG A 102 7.53 8.85 -10.60
N VAL A 103 7.20 7.94 -9.67
CA VAL A 103 8.03 7.69 -8.46
C VAL A 103 9.51 7.50 -8.79
N LYS A 104 9.80 6.72 -9.85
CA LYS A 104 11.17 6.38 -10.28
C LYS A 104 11.95 7.54 -10.91
N THR A 105 11.31 8.64 -11.27
CA THR A 105 11.97 9.79 -11.92
C THR A 105 11.93 11.04 -11.04
N GLU A 106 10.86 11.24 -10.28
CA GLU A 106 10.65 12.46 -9.48
C GLU A 106 11.18 12.35 -8.06
N THR A 107 11.32 11.14 -7.51
CA THR A 107 11.79 10.98 -6.12
C THR A 107 13.30 11.19 -6.04
N VAL A 108 13.75 11.91 -5.00
CA VAL A 108 15.18 12.18 -4.72
C VAL A 108 16.07 10.92 -4.71
N VAL A 109 15.55 9.81 -4.19
CA VAL A 109 16.23 8.50 -4.18
C VAL A 109 16.63 8.02 -5.60
N PHE A 110 15.97 8.50 -6.64
CA PHE A 110 16.28 8.19 -8.04
C PHE A 110 16.88 9.38 -8.81
N GLY A 111 17.27 10.46 -8.12
CA GLY A 111 17.85 11.65 -8.74
C GLY A 111 16.85 12.75 -9.10
N GLY A 112 15.58 12.61 -8.71
CA GLY A 112 14.56 13.65 -8.85
C GLY A 112 14.64 14.72 -7.75
N SER A 113 13.66 15.62 -7.71
CA SER A 113 13.61 16.75 -6.75
C SER A 113 12.58 16.58 -5.63
N SER A 114 11.68 15.61 -5.74
CA SER A 114 10.57 15.42 -4.80
C SER A 114 10.96 14.56 -3.60
N VAL A 115 10.72 15.08 -2.41
CA VAL A 115 10.82 14.32 -1.15
C VAL A 115 9.53 13.51 -0.97
N THR A 116 9.62 12.18 -1.08
CA THR A 116 8.45 11.28 -1.03
C THR A 116 8.55 10.26 0.11
N ALA A 117 7.49 9.49 0.35
CA ALA A 117 7.53 8.41 1.35
C ALA A 117 8.66 7.40 1.07
N THR A 118 8.96 7.10 -0.19
CA THR A 118 10.09 6.21 -0.58
C THR A 118 11.43 6.77 -0.10
N TYR A 119 11.61 8.10 -0.13
CA TYR A 119 12.80 8.76 0.40
C TYR A 119 13.00 8.47 1.89
N PHE A 120 11.93 8.59 2.69
CA PHE A 120 11.97 8.27 4.12
C PHE A 120 12.14 6.78 4.39
N THR A 121 11.54 5.90 3.58
CA THR A 121 11.69 4.45 3.71
C THR A 121 13.15 4.01 3.51
N VAL A 122 13.83 4.52 2.47
CA VAL A 122 15.24 4.18 2.21
C VAL A 122 16.16 4.71 3.32
N LEU A 123 15.83 5.87 3.91
CA LEU A 123 16.55 6.38 5.08
C LEU A 123 16.34 5.54 6.34
N ALA A 124 15.11 5.11 6.60
CA ALA A 124 14.77 4.33 7.77
C ALA A 124 15.33 2.90 7.71
N TYR A 125 15.38 2.32 6.50
CA TYR A 125 15.77 0.93 6.27
C TYR A 125 16.92 0.86 5.26
N GLN A 126 18.16 1.02 5.75
CA GLN A 126 19.37 0.97 4.92
C GLN A 126 19.58 -0.40 4.23
N SER A 127 18.92 -1.46 4.70
CA SER A 127 18.91 -2.78 4.07
C SER A 127 18.04 -2.86 2.81
N VAL A 128 17.22 -1.84 2.54
CA VAL A 128 16.32 -1.81 1.39
C VAL A 128 17.06 -1.22 0.18
N SER A 129 17.33 -2.06 -0.82
CA SER A 129 17.98 -1.66 -2.07
C SER A 129 16.99 -0.99 -3.03
N ILE A 130 16.61 0.25 -2.75
CA ILE A 130 15.79 1.09 -3.65
C ILE A 130 16.55 2.35 -4.00
N GLY A 131 16.84 2.53 -5.31
CA GLY A 131 17.57 3.68 -5.85
C GLY A 131 18.95 3.90 -5.20
N GLY A 132 19.41 5.15 -5.17
CA GLY A 132 20.71 5.54 -4.65
C GLY A 132 20.64 5.94 -3.17
N ALA A 133 20.98 5.02 -2.27
CA ALA A 133 21.01 5.27 -0.81
C ALA A 133 21.97 6.40 -0.40
N THR A 134 22.93 6.78 -1.26
CA THR A 134 23.84 7.92 -1.05
C THR A 134 23.16 9.27 -1.28
N LEU A 135 22.15 9.36 -2.15
CA LEU A 135 21.42 10.61 -2.48
C LEU A 135 20.53 11.10 -1.33
N VAL A 136 20.34 10.25 -0.32
CA VAL A 136 19.40 10.45 0.79
C VAL A 136 20.13 10.87 2.07
N GLN A 137 21.45 10.61 2.17
CA GLN A 137 22.22 10.78 3.40
C GLN A 137 22.29 12.24 3.89
N GLY A 138 22.06 12.44 5.20
CA GLY A 138 22.28 13.72 5.89
C GLY A 138 21.13 14.72 5.90
N ALA A 139 20.00 14.46 5.21
CA ALA A 139 18.96 15.48 5.05
C ALA A 139 17.85 15.50 6.13
N ILE A 140 17.72 14.46 6.96
CA ILE A 140 16.74 14.41 8.06
C ILE A 140 17.34 13.82 9.34
N ASN A 141 16.95 14.39 10.48
CA ASN A 141 17.33 13.92 11.81
C ASN A 141 16.44 12.74 12.28
N ALA A 142 16.89 12.01 13.30
CA ALA A 142 16.15 10.86 13.85
C ALA A 142 14.70 11.21 14.27
N SER A 143 14.47 12.44 14.76
CA SER A 143 13.13 12.92 15.11
C SER A 143 12.19 12.99 13.90
N GLY A 144 12.67 13.40 12.72
CA GLY A 144 11.86 13.44 11.51
C GLY A 144 11.49 12.05 11.01
N LEU A 145 12.40 11.09 11.11
CA LEU A 145 12.10 9.68 10.78
C LEU A 145 11.06 9.09 11.73
N ALA A 146 11.19 9.32 13.03
CA ALA A 146 10.21 8.86 14.02
C ALA A 146 8.82 9.46 13.78
N GLN A 147 8.75 10.77 13.48
CA GLN A 147 7.49 11.42 13.12
C GLN A 147 6.87 10.83 11.85
N PHE A 148 7.66 10.60 10.79
CA PHE A 148 7.18 9.98 9.56
C PHE A 148 6.60 8.57 9.83
N THR A 149 7.34 7.73 10.54
CA THR A 149 6.88 6.37 10.88
C THR A 149 5.59 6.42 11.69
N ALA A 150 5.46 7.35 12.64
CA ALA A 150 4.24 7.52 13.42
C ALA A 150 3.05 7.93 12.54
N ILE A 151 3.24 8.86 11.59
CA ILE A 151 2.17 9.30 10.67
C ILE A 151 1.71 8.16 9.77
N VAL A 152 2.65 7.42 9.16
CA VAL A 152 2.33 6.28 8.29
C VAL A 152 1.59 5.20 9.08
N ARG A 153 2.10 4.87 10.27
CA ARG A 153 1.47 3.91 11.18
C ARG A 153 0.04 4.32 11.52
N GLN A 154 -0.16 5.56 11.98
CA GLN A 154 -1.49 6.06 12.34
C GLN A 154 -2.46 6.01 11.14
N LYS A 155 -2.01 6.36 9.94
CA LYS A 155 -2.85 6.30 8.74
C LYS A 155 -3.24 4.87 8.34
N ILE A 156 -2.38 3.88 8.62
CA ILE A 156 -2.70 2.46 8.39
C ILE A 156 -3.61 1.97 9.51
N GLU A 157 -3.29 2.23 10.77
CA GLU A 157 -4.09 1.83 11.94
C GLU A 157 -5.51 2.36 11.86
N ASN A 158 -5.72 3.63 11.50
CA ASN A 158 -7.06 4.19 11.32
C ASN A 158 -7.90 3.43 10.28
N VAL A 159 -7.28 2.94 9.21
CA VAL A 159 -7.96 2.16 8.18
C VAL A 159 -8.20 0.73 8.65
N VAL A 160 -7.25 0.14 9.38
CA VAL A 160 -7.38 -1.18 9.99
C VAL A 160 -8.51 -1.20 11.03
N ASP A 161 -8.60 -0.19 11.89
CA ASP A 161 -9.63 -0.11 12.91
C ASP A 161 -11.02 0.11 12.32
N ALA A 162 -11.10 0.75 11.15
CA ALA A 162 -12.36 0.91 10.42
C ALA A 162 -12.87 -0.39 9.76
N ILE A 163 -12.00 -1.40 9.56
CA ILE A 163 -12.38 -2.69 8.96
C ILE A 163 -12.47 -3.84 9.97
N LYS A 164 -11.90 -3.65 11.17
CA LYS A 164 -11.99 -4.64 12.23
C LYS A 164 -13.45 -4.83 12.65
N THR A 165 -13.84 -6.09 12.74
CA THR A 165 -15.14 -6.51 13.28
C THR A 165 -15.09 -6.77 14.79
N SER A 166 -13.89 -6.79 15.38
CA SER A 166 -13.66 -7.01 16.81
C SER A 166 -12.49 -6.14 17.32
N PRO A 167 -12.41 -5.86 18.63
CA PRO A 167 -11.32 -5.09 19.22
C PRO A 167 -10.01 -5.88 19.35
N ASN A 168 -10.00 -7.16 18.95
CA ASN A 168 -8.85 -8.03 19.11
C ASN A 168 -7.69 -7.59 18.19
N CYS A 169 -6.46 -7.87 18.63
CA CYS A 169 -5.29 -7.69 17.79
C CYS A 169 -5.29 -8.76 16.68
N ILE A 170 -5.34 -8.32 15.44
CA ILE A 170 -5.27 -9.17 14.26
C ILE A 170 -3.85 -9.03 13.66
N PRO A 171 -3.15 -10.12 13.35
CA PRO A 171 -1.84 -10.04 12.72
C PRO A 171 -1.92 -9.34 11.37
N ALA A 172 -0.90 -8.55 11.04
CA ALA A 172 -0.80 -7.84 9.78
C ALA A 172 0.33 -8.40 8.91
N LEU A 173 0.02 -8.73 7.67
CA LEU A 173 0.98 -9.11 6.64
C LEU A 173 1.18 -7.93 5.67
N LEU A 174 2.40 -7.42 5.66
CA LEU A 174 2.82 -6.38 4.72
C LEU A 174 3.25 -7.04 3.40
N VAL A 175 2.58 -6.68 2.31
CA VAL A 175 2.98 -7.02 0.95
C VAL A 175 3.44 -5.73 0.26
N VAL A 176 4.57 -5.76 -0.44
CA VAL A 176 5.07 -4.59 -1.17
C VAL A 176 4.99 -4.89 -2.65
N GLY A 177 4.15 -4.13 -3.35
CA GLY A 177 4.02 -4.24 -4.80
C GLY A 177 5.23 -3.63 -5.52
N VAL A 178 6.23 -4.45 -5.84
CA VAL A 178 7.29 -4.06 -6.78
C VAL A 178 6.67 -3.85 -8.17
N ALA A 179 6.65 -2.60 -8.64
CA ALA A 179 6.36 -2.33 -10.04
C ALA A 179 7.42 -3.04 -10.90
N PRO A 180 7.03 -3.87 -11.89
CA PRO A 180 7.99 -4.57 -12.73
C PRO A 180 8.97 -3.56 -13.33
N SER A 181 10.25 -3.95 -13.34
CA SER A 181 11.27 -3.28 -14.15
C SER A 181 10.72 -3.11 -15.57
N PRO A 182 10.96 -1.96 -16.24
CA PRO A 182 10.80 -1.93 -17.70
C PRO A 182 11.61 -3.10 -18.23
N ARG A 183 10.98 -4.01 -18.98
CA ARG A 183 11.72 -5.01 -19.73
C ARG A 183 12.59 -4.24 -20.70
N HIS A 184 13.90 -4.43 -20.64
CA HIS A 184 14.74 -4.16 -21.80
C HIS A 184 14.27 -5.11 -22.90
N THR A 185 13.46 -4.58 -23.82
CA THR A 185 13.28 -5.19 -25.14
C THR A 185 14.55 -4.85 -25.93
N ASN A 186 15.42 -5.84 -26.07
CA ASN A 186 16.31 -5.91 -27.23
C ASN A 186 15.50 -6.36 -28.44
#